data_AF-A0AAU4KGQ7-F1
#
_entry.id   AF-A0AAU4KGQ7-F1
#
_cell.length_a   1.000
_cell.length_b   1.000
_cell.length_c   1.000
_cell.angle_alpha   90.00
_cell.angle_beta   90.00
_cell.angle_gamma   90.00
#
_symmetry.space_group_name_H-M   'P 1'
#
loop_
_entity.id
_entity.type
_entity.pdbx_description
1 polymer ?
#
loop_
_entity_poly.entity_id
_entity_poly.type
_entity_poly.pdbx_seq_one_letter_code
_entity_poly.pdbx_strand_id
1 'polypeptide(L)' 'MLDLRTALARAGITLPSLRVDPASVARDTPCPLIVLGGCSVEVAARLAAALR' A
#
# COMPACT_ATOMS: atom_id res chain seq x y z
N MET A 1 -7.17 15.46 -2.38
CA MET A 1 -6.87 14.25 -1.60
C MET A 1 -5.78 13.48 -2.33
N LEU A 2 -4.69 13.09 -1.65
CA LEU A 2 -3.61 12.34 -2.28
C LEU A 2 -3.80 10.86 -1.96
N ASP A 3 -4.06 10.02 -2.96
CA ASP A 3 -4.19 8.58 -2.75
C ASP A 3 -2.85 7.96 -2.32
N LEU A 4 -2.90 6.85 -1.59
CA LEU A 4 -1.72 6.16 -1.06
C LEU A 4 -0.67 5.89 -2.15
N ARG A 5 -1.10 5.52 -3.36
CA ARG A 5 -0.21 5.27 -4.49
C ARG A 5 0.61 6.51 -4.87
N THR A 6 -0.03 7.68 -4.85
CA THR A 6 0.61 8.96 -5.16
C THR A 6 1.54 9.40 -4.03
N ALA A 7 1.19 9.13 -2.77
CA ALA A 7 2.06 9.40 -1.63
C ALA A 7 3.35 8.55 -1.69
N LEU A 8 3.20 7.25 -1.98
CA LEU A 8 4.33 6.34 -2.16
C LEU A 8 5.21 6.74 -3.35
N ALA A 9 4.60 7.12 -4.47
CA ALA A 9 5.34 7.58 -5.65
C ALA A 9 6.17 8.84 -5.36
N ARG A 10 5.67 9.77 -4.54
CA ARG A 10 6.43 10.95 -4.09
C ARG A 10 7.60 10.60 -3.18
N ALA A 11 7.50 9.51 -2.41
CA ALA A 11 8.62 8.94 -1.66
C ALA A 11 9.57 8.09 -2.55
N GLY A 12 9.33 8.05 -3.86
CA GLY A 12 10.08 7.25 -4.84
C GLY A 12 9.83 5.74 -4.73
N ILE A 13 8.75 5.33 -4.07
CA ILE A 13 8.39 3.94 -3.84
C ILE A 13 7.29 3.55 -4.83
N THR A 14 7.57 2.57 -5.68
CA THR A 14 6.59 1.98 -6.61
C THR A 14 6.30 0.55 -6.18
N LEU A 15 5.05 0.28 -5.80
CA LEU A 15 4.55 -1.06 -5.48
C LEU A 15 3.63 -1.54 -6.61
N PRO A 16 4.14 -2.34 -7.58
CA PRO A 16 3.34 -2.84 -8.69
C PRO A 16 2.26 -3.84 -8.23
N SER A 17 2.47 -4.46 -7.07
CA SER A 17 1.56 -5.38 -6.38
C SER A 17 0.57 -4.70 -5.45
N LEU A 18 0.53 -3.35 -5.36
CA LEU A 18 -0.42 -2.63 -4.51
C LEU A 18 -1.84 -2.80 -5.04
N ARG A 19 -2.68 -3.53 -4.31
CA ARG A 19 -4.09 -3.81 -4.67
C ARG A 19 -4.96 -3.75 -3.42
N VAL A 20 -6.24 -3.46 -3.60
CA VAL A 20 -7.24 -3.62 -2.53
C VAL A 20 -7.47 -5.11 -2.32
N ASP A 21 -7.55 -5.55 -1.07
CA ASP A 21 -7.93 -6.92 -0.73
C ASP A 21 -9.40 -7.15 -1.09
N PRO A 22 -9.72 -8.01 -2.08
CA PRO A 22 -11.10 -8.25 -2.48
C PRO A 22 -11.94 -8.86 -1.36
N ALA A 23 -11.34 -9.65 -0.46
CA ALA A 23 -12.05 -10.23 0.67
C ALA A 23 -12.49 -9.17 1.68
N SER A 24 -11.67 -8.15 1.90
CA SER A 24 -12.01 -7.01 2.76
C SER A 24 -13.17 -6.15 2.24
N VAL A 25 -13.37 -6.13 0.92
CA VAL A 25 -14.46 -5.41 0.25
C VAL A 25 -15.75 -6.23 0.25
N ALA A 26 -15.65 -7.55 0.13
CA ALA A 26 -16.79 -8.47 0.11
C ALA A 26 -17.39 -8.77 1.49
N ARG A 27 -16.87 -8.16 2.57
CA ARG A 27 -17.40 -8.33 3.93
C ARG A 27 -18.72 -7.59 4.12
N ASP A 28 -19.58 -8.17 4.96
CA ASP A 28 -20.89 -7.63 5.35
C ASP A 28 -20.81 -6.20 5.91
N THR A 29 -19.70 -5.90 6.61
CA THR A 29 -19.24 -4.54 6.88
C THR A 29 -17.95 -4.30 6.07
N PRO A 30 -18.00 -3.50 4.99
CA PRO A 30 -16.83 -3.26 4.15
C PRO A 30 -15.73 -2.54 4.92
N CYS A 31 -14.53 -3.11 4.91
CA CYS A 31 -13.34 -2.47 5.49
C CYS A 31 -12.18 -2.66 4.50
N PRO A 32 -12.04 -1.79 3.48
CA PRO A 32 -11.09 -2.01 2.40
C PRO A 32 -9.64 -1.96 2.91
N LEU A 33 -9.00 -3.13 2.94
CA LEU A 33 -7.59 -3.27 3.28
C LEU A 33 -6.74 -3.21 2.00
N ILE A 34 -5.53 -2.70 2.12
CA ILE A 34 -4.57 -2.65 1.01
C ILE A 34 -3.53 -3.74 1.21
N VAL A 35 -3.39 -4.60 0.21
CA VAL A 35 -2.34 -5.62 0.14
C VAL A 35 -1.11 -4.99 -0.50
N LEU A 36 -0.03 -4.90 0.27
CA LEU A 36 1.27 -4.40 -0.20
C LEU A 36 1.99 -5.42 -1.10
N GLY A 37 1.70 -6.71 -0.94
CA GLY A 37 2.12 -7.84 -1.78
C GLY A 37 3.63 -7.93 -2.03
N GLY A 38 4.34 -8.85 -1.37
CA GLY A 38 5.71 -9.24 -1.72
C GLY A 38 6.70 -8.07 -1.88
N CYS A 39 6.65 -7.07 -0.99
CA CYS A 39 7.60 -5.97 -1.03
C CYS A 39 9.03 -6.47 -0.73
N SER A 40 10.02 -5.99 -1.47
CA SER A 40 11.42 -6.25 -1.11
C SER A 40 11.77 -5.58 0.23
N VAL A 41 12.80 -6.08 0.91
CA VAL A 41 13.28 -5.53 2.18
C VAL A 41 13.68 -4.05 2.01
N GLU A 42 14.26 -3.68 0.87
CA GLU A 42 14.59 -2.30 0.54
C GLU A 42 13.35 -1.40 0.47
N VAL A 43 12.30 -1.86 -0.21
CA VAL A 43 11.04 -1.10 -0.30
C VAL A 43 10.37 -0.98 1.07
N ALA A 44 10.41 -2.04 1.89
CA ALA A 44 9.90 -2.00 3.27
C ALA A 44 10.66 -0.96 4.12
N ALA A 45 11.99 -0.91 4.01
CA ALA A 45 12.82 0.07 4.71
C ALA A 45 12.53 1.53 4.29
N ARG A 46 12.39 1.76 2.97
CA ARG A 46 12.02 3.08 2.43
C ARG A 46 10.62 3.51 2.88
N LEU A 47 9.67 2.57 2.93
CA LEU A 47 8.31 2.83 3.38
C LEU A 47 8.28 3.19 4.87
N ALA A 48 9.05 2.47 5.70
CA ALA A 48 9.22 2.81 7.11
C ALA A 48 9.88 4.18 7.32
N ALA A 49 10.83 4.57 6.46
CA ALA A 49 11.44 5.90 6.50
C ALA A 49 10.46 7.02 6.11
N ALA A 50 9.54 6.78 5.17
CA ALA A 50 8.53 7.75 4.76
C ALA A 50 7.39 7.95 5.78
N LEU A 51 7.22 7.01 6.72
CA LEU A 51 6.19 7.08 7.78
C LEU A 51 6.73 7.63 9.12
N ARG A 52 8.05 7.85 9.25
CA ARG A 52 8.64 8.58 10.38
C ARG A 52 8.57 10.08 10.14
#